data_AF-A0A2D7HQA5-F1
#
_entry.id   AF-A0A2D7HQA5-F1
#
_cell.length_a   1.000
_cell.length_b   1.000
_cell.length_c   1.000
_cell.angle_alpha   90.00
_cell.angle_beta   90.00
_cell.angle_gamma   90.00
#
_symmetry.space_group_name_H-M   'P 1'
#
loop_
_entity.id
_entity.type
_entity.pdbx_description
1 polymer ?
#
loop_
_entity_poly.entity_id
_entity_poly.type
_entity_poly.pdbx_seq_one_letter_code
_entity_poly.pdbx_strand_id
1 'polypeptide(L)'
;MTIITKFIFSFSLLLPLLSYSKEANNHLCNLRGYEIIFPYEAAVSKIKNQFHNSPNIKETELEKFKINFEKNFKGIPLYKEAGCSNARLSEYLDCLISTDGKDCRIYYTQMRIVD
;
A
#
# COMPACT_ATOMS: atom_id res chain seq x y z
N MET A 1 -51.53 37.17 0.38
CA MET A 1 -50.24 37.58 -0.21
C MET A 1 -49.44 38.28 0.89
N THR A 2 -48.25 37.90 1.35
CA THR A 2 -47.26 36.92 0.88
C THR A 2 -46.23 36.80 2.02
N ILE A 3 -46.38 35.85 2.96
CA ILE A 3 -45.38 35.63 4.04
C ILE A 3 -45.12 34.12 4.23
N ILE A 4 -45.11 33.36 3.13
CA ILE A 4 -44.79 31.91 3.17
C ILE A 4 -43.64 31.55 2.23
N THR A 5 -43.19 32.47 1.36
CA THR A 5 -42.20 32.19 0.31
C THR A 5 -40.77 32.60 0.63
N LYS A 6 -40.39 32.75 1.91
CA LYS A 6 -38.99 33.01 2.29
C LYS A 6 -38.33 31.91 3.14
N PHE A 7 -39.06 30.87 3.52
CA PHE A 7 -38.51 29.80 4.37
C PHE A 7 -38.03 28.55 3.60
N ILE A 8 -38.14 28.55 2.26
CA ILE A 8 -37.74 27.40 1.43
C ILE A 8 -36.32 27.57 0.87
N PHE A 9 -35.69 28.74 1.04
CA PHE A 9 -34.40 29.07 0.40
C PHE A 9 -33.17 29.03 1.31
N SER A 10 -33.24 28.31 2.43
CA SER A 10 -32.12 28.20 3.37
C SER A 10 -31.68 26.76 3.67
N PHE A 11 -32.37 25.74 3.16
CA PHE A 11 -32.02 24.34 3.44
C PHE A 11 -31.09 23.69 2.40
N SER A 12 -30.89 24.32 1.25
CA SER A 12 -30.12 23.74 0.12
C SER A 12 -28.60 23.96 0.21
N LEU A 13 -28.12 24.75 1.18
CA LEU A 13 -26.72 25.19 1.27
C LEU A 13 -25.86 24.43 2.30
N LEU A 14 -26.43 23.50 3.07
CA LEU A 14 -25.71 22.75 4.10
C LEU A 14 -25.34 21.31 3.71
N LEU A 15 -25.60 20.89 2.47
CA LEU A 15 -25.44 19.51 2.03
C LEU A 15 -24.07 19.07 1.44
N PRO A 16 -22.99 19.87 1.29
CA PRO A 16 -21.74 19.31 0.77
C PRO A 16 -20.77 18.82 1.86
N LEU A 17 -21.10 18.87 3.16
CA LEU A 17 -20.13 18.53 4.23
C LEU A 17 -20.13 17.05 4.69
N LEU A 18 -20.93 16.20 4.05
CA LEU A 18 -20.95 14.76 4.34
C LEU A 18 -20.76 13.93 3.07
N SER A 19 -19.92 14.39 2.14
CA SER A 19 -19.21 13.48 1.25
C SER A 19 -18.18 12.71 2.08
N TYR A 20 -18.67 11.82 2.94
CA TYR A 20 -17.90 10.66 3.38
C TYR A 20 -17.73 9.81 2.13
N SER A 21 -16.70 10.12 1.34
CA SER A 21 -16.21 9.25 0.29
C SER A 21 -15.79 7.97 0.99
N LYS A 22 -16.74 7.04 1.11
CA LYS A 22 -16.40 5.65 1.39
C LYS A 22 -15.63 5.24 0.15
N GLU A 23 -14.31 5.17 0.24
CA GLU A 23 -13.47 4.61 -0.83
C GLU A 23 -14.23 3.40 -1.37
N ALA A 24 -14.58 3.42 -2.67
CA ALA A 24 -15.08 2.22 -3.29
C ALA A 24 -14.10 1.10 -2.92
N ASN A 25 -14.60 -0.10 -2.58
CA ASN A 25 -13.76 -1.28 -2.30
C ASN A 25 -12.99 -1.66 -3.59
N ASN A 26 -12.03 -0.83 -3.98
CA ASN A 26 -11.24 -1.00 -5.16
C ASN A 26 -10.08 -1.88 -4.75
N HIS A 27 -10.30 -3.18 -4.88
CA HIS A 27 -9.28 -4.19 -4.58
C HIS A 27 -8.10 -4.14 -5.55
N LEU A 28 -8.07 -3.22 -6.52
CA LEU A 28 -6.96 -3.04 -7.45
C LEU A 28 -5.62 -2.90 -6.75
N CYS A 29 -5.52 -2.06 -5.70
CA CYS A 29 -4.24 -1.87 -5.00
C CYS A 29 -3.82 -3.11 -4.20
N ASN A 30 -4.77 -3.88 -3.68
CA ASN A 30 -4.49 -5.17 -3.08
C ASN A 30 -3.97 -6.17 -4.13
N LEU A 31 -4.61 -6.23 -5.30
CA LEU A 31 -4.21 -7.09 -6.42
C LEU A 31 -2.81 -6.74 -6.94
N ARG A 32 -2.56 -5.46 -7.24
CA ARG A 32 -1.24 -4.97 -7.67
C ARG A 32 -0.19 -5.13 -6.58
N GLY A 33 -0.57 -4.93 -5.31
CA GLY A 33 0.29 -5.21 -4.17
C GLY A 33 0.72 -6.67 -4.12
N TYR A 34 -0.19 -7.61 -4.33
CA TYR A 34 0.13 -9.05 -4.35
C TYR A 34 1.12 -9.42 -5.46
N GLU A 35 0.98 -8.84 -6.65
CA GLU A 35 1.90 -9.07 -7.77
C GLU A 35 3.36 -8.72 -7.39
N ILE A 36 3.55 -7.80 -6.45
CA ILE A 36 4.86 -7.36 -5.95
C ILE A 36 5.28 -8.15 -4.71
N ILE A 37 4.36 -8.33 -3.76
CA ILE A 37 4.63 -8.94 -2.45
C ILE A 37 5.10 -10.38 -2.58
N PHE A 38 4.38 -11.21 -3.35
CA PHE A 38 4.68 -12.64 -3.44
C PHE A 38 6.12 -12.92 -3.92
N PRO A 39 6.59 -12.35 -5.05
CA PRO A 39 7.97 -12.59 -5.49
C PRO A 39 8.99 -11.99 -4.51
N TYR A 40 8.67 -10.87 -3.84
CA TYR A 40 9.55 -10.28 -2.85
C TYR A 40 9.73 -11.18 -1.63
N GLU A 41 8.63 -11.64 -1.04
CA GLU A 41 8.62 -12.52 0.14
C GLU A 41 9.36 -13.83 -0.14
N ALA A 42 9.12 -14.44 -1.30
CA ALA A 42 9.82 -15.66 -1.71
C ALA A 42 11.34 -15.45 -1.80
N ALA A 43 11.79 -14.33 -2.36
CA ALA A 43 13.20 -14.02 -2.48
C ALA A 43 13.85 -13.71 -1.11
N VAL A 44 13.18 -12.92 -0.26
CA VAL A 44 13.65 -12.61 1.10
C VAL A 44 13.79 -13.90 1.91
N SER A 45 12.77 -14.76 1.91
CA SER A 45 12.82 -16.04 2.60
C SER A 45 13.98 -16.91 2.11
N LYS A 46 14.21 -16.98 0.79
CA LYS A 46 15.35 -17.69 0.22
C LYS A 46 16.69 -17.15 0.70
N ILE A 47 16.89 -15.84 0.68
CA ILE A 47 18.13 -15.19 1.16
C ILE A 47 18.34 -15.47 2.64
N LYS A 48 17.30 -15.30 3.46
CA LYS A 48 17.36 -15.54 4.90
C LYS A 48 17.74 -16.99 5.24
N ASN A 49 17.17 -17.95 4.51
CA ASN A 49 17.48 -19.36 4.68
C ASN A 49 18.89 -19.71 4.19
N GLN A 50 19.31 -19.17 3.05
CA GLN A 50 20.64 -19.44 2.46
C GLN A 50 21.78 -18.92 3.33
N PHE A 51 21.62 -17.75 3.94
CA PHE A 51 22.65 -17.09 4.76
C PHE A 51 22.32 -17.10 6.26
N HIS A 52 21.52 -18.06 6.72
CA HIS A 52 21.11 -18.18 8.13
C HIS A 52 22.31 -18.13 9.09
N ASN A 53 23.40 -18.83 8.74
CA ASN A 53 24.61 -18.94 9.56
C ASN A 53 25.62 -17.80 9.36
N SER A 54 25.32 -16.81 8.52
CA SER A 54 26.24 -15.71 8.20
C SER A 54 25.50 -14.36 8.24
N PRO A 55 25.24 -13.81 9.44
CA PRO A 55 24.40 -12.62 9.62
C PRO A 55 24.84 -11.41 8.79
N ASN A 56 26.13 -11.10 8.77
CA ASN A 56 26.66 -9.95 8.01
C ASN A 56 26.46 -10.10 6.50
N ILE A 57 26.62 -11.31 5.97
CA ILE A 57 26.41 -11.61 4.55
C ILE A 57 24.91 -11.54 4.25
N LYS A 58 24.08 -12.12 5.12
CA LYS A 58 22.62 -12.07 5.00
C LYS A 58 22.10 -10.64 4.88
N GLU A 59 22.55 -9.74 5.76
CA GLU A 59 22.15 -8.33 5.75
C GLU A 59 22.56 -7.63 4.45
N THR A 60 23.81 -7.82 4.02
CA THR A 60 24.33 -7.26 2.77
C THR A 60 23.53 -7.73 1.56
N GLU A 61 23.21 -9.03 1.50
CA GLU A 61 22.44 -9.60 0.37
C GLU A 61 20.98 -9.17 0.38
N LEU A 62 20.36 -9.01 1.54
CA LEU A 62 19.01 -8.46 1.68
C LEU A 62 18.94 -7.01 1.19
N GLU A 63 19.92 -6.17 1.54
CA GLU A 63 19.99 -4.78 1.10
C GLU A 63 20.18 -4.68 -0.42
N LYS A 64 21.13 -5.44 -0.98
CA LYS A 64 21.32 -5.52 -2.44
C LYS A 64 20.06 -5.95 -3.17
N PHE A 65 19.39 -6.98 -2.64
CA PHE A 65 18.13 -7.47 -3.19
C PHE A 65 17.07 -6.38 -3.18
N LYS A 66 16.86 -5.70 -2.04
CA LYS A 66 15.88 -4.61 -1.90
C LYS A 66 16.11 -3.54 -2.97
N ILE A 67 17.33 -3.00 -3.05
CA ILE A 67 17.68 -1.93 -4.00
C ILE A 67 17.42 -2.38 -5.45
N ASN A 68 17.84 -3.60 -5.80
CA ASN A 68 17.67 -4.13 -7.14
C ASN A 68 16.19 -4.36 -7.49
N PHE A 69 15.43 -4.94 -6.55
CA PHE A 69 14.02 -5.23 -6.75
C PHE A 69 13.20 -3.94 -6.90
N GLU A 70 13.39 -2.97 -6.00
CA GLU A 70 12.65 -1.70 -6.03
C GLU A 70 12.91 -0.89 -7.31
N LYS A 71 14.12 -0.99 -7.85
CA LYS A 71 14.51 -0.30 -9.08
C LYS A 71 14.00 -0.99 -10.35
N ASN A 72 14.01 -2.33 -10.38
CA ASN A 72 13.88 -3.08 -11.63
C ASN A 72 12.58 -3.89 -11.75
N PHE A 73 11.82 -4.08 -10.67
CA PHE A 73 10.61 -4.89 -10.71
C PHE A 73 9.47 -4.14 -11.41
N LYS A 74 9.01 -4.67 -12.56
CA LYS A 74 7.99 -4.04 -13.40
C LYS A 74 6.65 -3.81 -12.73
N GLY A 75 6.32 -4.58 -11.68
CA GLY A 75 5.07 -4.40 -10.93
C GLY A 75 5.01 -3.06 -10.18
N ILE A 76 6.15 -2.48 -9.78
CA ILE A 76 6.19 -1.25 -8.98
C ILE A 76 5.68 -0.03 -9.78
N PRO A 77 6.13 0.22 -11.03
CA PRO A 77 5.53 1.24 -11.89
C PRO A 77 4.03 1.04 -12.09
N LEU A 78 3.57 -0.19 -12.34
CA LEU A 78 2.14 -0.48 -12.56
C LEU A 78 1.30 -0.21 -11.31
N TYR A 79 1.83 -0.48 -10.11
CA TYR A 79 1.19 -0.14 -8.85
C TYR A 79 1.08 1.38 -8.66
N LYS A 80 2.13 2.13 -9.02
CA LYS A 80 2.14 3.60 -8.98
C LYS A 80 1.14 4.21 -9.97
N GLU A 81 1.13 3.73 -11.20
CA GLU A 81 0.24 4.18 -12.27
C GLU A 81 -1.24 3.90 -11.96
N ALA A 82 -1.51 2.85 -11.17
CA ALA A 82 -2.85 2.55 -10.65
C ALA A 82 -3.30 3.50 -9.52
N GLY A 83 -2.47 4.49 -9.14
CA GLY A 83 -2.76 5.44 -8.06
C GLY A 83 -2.60 4.85 -6.66
N CYS A 84 -1.92 3.71 -6.51
CA CYS A 84 -1.84 3.03 -5.21
C CYS A 84 -0.80 3.66 -4.27
N SER A 85 -1.01 3.50 -2.95
CA SER A 85 -0.16 4.08 -1.92
C SER A 85 1.23 3.47 -1.89
N ASN A 86 2.22 4.24 -2.35
CA ASN A 86 3.64 3.86 -2.30
C ASN A 86 4.14 3.68 -0.87
N ALA A 87 3.69 4.52 0.06
CA ALA A 87 4.09 4.43 1.46
C ALA A 87 3.72 3.07 2.07
N ARG A 88 2.50 2.59 1.82
CA ARG A 88 2.04 1.29 2.33
C ARG A 88 2.80 0.12 1.73
N LEU A 89 3.11 0.19 0.44
CA LEU A 89 3.94 -0.82 -0.20
C LEU A 89 5.35 -0.83 0.40
N SER A 90 6.00 0.32 0.53
CA SER A 90 7.33 0.43 1.13
C SER A 90 7.38 -0.06 2.58
N GLU A 91 6.41 0.33 3.41
CA GLU A 91 6.29 -0.13 4.81
C GLU A 91 6.23 -1.67 4.88
N TYR A 92 5.47 -2.29 3.97
CA TYR A 92 5.38 -3.76 3.90
C TYR A 92 6.72 -4.40 3.50
N LEU A 93 7.36 -3.89 2.44
CA LEU A 93 8.64 -4.43 1.96
C LEU A 93 9.75 -4.29 3.03
N ASP A 94 9.79 -3.15 3.70
CA ASP A 94 10.71 -2.89 4.82
C ASP A 94 10.44 -3.81 6.00
N CYS A 95 9.17 -4.08 6.32
CA CYS A 95 8.79 -5.03 7.34
C CYS A 95 9.30 -6.45 7.01
N LEU A 96 9.23 -6.90 5.76
CA LEU A 96 9.72 -8.23 5.37
C LEU A 96 11.24 -8.38 5.50
N ILE A 97 12.00 -7.31 5.26
CA ILE A 97 13.46 -7.34 5.45
C ILE A 97 13.79 -7.35 6.95
N SER A 98 13.21 -6.41 7.69
CA SER A 98 13.52 -6.16 9.11
C SER A 98 12.98 -7.22 10.07
N THR A 99 11.90 -7.91 9.69
CA THR A 99 11.26 -8.97 10.46
C THR A 99 11.27 -10.26 9.66
N ASP A 100 11.19 -11.43 10.28
CA ASP A 100 11.00 -12.71 9.57
C ASP A 100 9.57 -12.88 9.02
N GLY A 101 8.98 -11.79 8.50
CA GLY A 101 7.61 -11.72 8.01
C GLY A 101 6.55 -11.71 9.12
N LYS A 102 6.96 -11.59 10.39
CA LYS A 102 6.03 -11.51 11.52
C LYS A 102 5.35 -10.14 11.49
N ASP A 103 4.02 -10.15 11.57
CA ASP A 103 3.16 -8.97 11.72
C ASP A 103 3.12 -7.97 10.53
N CYS A 104 3.79 -8.26 9.41
CA CYS A 104 3.76 -7.38 8.23
C CYS A 104 2.38 -7.30 7.54
N ARG A 105 1.48 -8.25 7.84
CA ARG A 105 0.14 -8.36 7.23
C ARG A 105 -0.72 -7.11 7.45
N ILE A 106 -0.47 -6.34 8.50
CA ILE A 106 -1.21 -5.10 8.79
C ILE A 106 -1.06 -4.07 7.66
N TYR A 107 0.16 -3.90 7.14
CA TYR A 107 0.43 -2.96 6.05
C TYR A 107 -0.25 -3.38 4.76
N TYR A 108 -0.32 -4.69 4.51
CA TYR A 108 -1.05 -5.26 3.39
C TYR A 108 -2.55 -4.94 3.46
N THR A 109 -3.20 -5.13 4.62
CA THR A 109 -4.63 -4.84 4.77
C THR A 109 -5.00 -3.36 4.62
N GLN A 110 -4.00 -2.49 4.59
CA GLN A 110 -4.13 -1.04 4.47
C GLN A 110 -3.74 -0.52 3.09
N MET A 111 -3.49 -1.41 2.11
CA MET A 111 -3.23 -1.01 0.73
C MET A 111 -4.47 -0.36 0.12
N ARG A 112 -4.29 0.89 -0.35
CA ARG A 112 -5.37 1.75 -0.85
C ARG A 112 -4.87 2.67 -1.96
N ILE A 113 -5.81 3.30 -2.65
CA ILE A 113 -5.53 4.37 -3.60
C ILE A 113 -5.12 5.63 -2.81
N VAL A 114 -4.22 6.43 -3.37
CA VAL A 114 -3.93 7.76 -2.85
C VAL A 114 -4.90 8.72 -3.53
N ASP A 115 -5.73 9.40 -2.74
CA ASP A 115 -6.63 10.46 -3.21
C ASP A 115 -5.90 11.53 -4.03
#